data_AF-A0AAJ2EU73-F1
#
_entry.id   AF-A0AAJ2EU73-F1
#
_cell.length_a   1.000
_cell.length_b   1.000
_cell.length_c   1.000
_cell.angle_alpha   90.00
_cell.angle_beta   90.00
_cell.angle_gamma   90.00
#
_symmetry.space_group_name_H-M   'P 1'
#
loop_
_entity.id
_entity.type
_entity.pdbx_description
1 polymer ?
#
loop_
_entity_poly.entity_id
_entity_poly.type
_entity_poly.pdbx_seq_one_letter_code
_entity_poly.pdbx_strand_id
1 'polypeptide(L)' 'MLALTHQLESRLQNVSYLFGPLTPDGALPIQFGDRSGGPRFTLMLDSGRLRDAGYCESQVAQIRQLLKR' A
#
# COMPACT_ATOMS: atom_id res chain seq x y z
N MET A 1 5.39 10.75 -8.53
CA MET A 1 5.09 9.53 -7.75
C MET A 1 5.17 9.78 -6.24
N LEU A 2 6.28 10.33 -5.74
CA LEU A 2 6.53 10.57 -4.30
C LEU A 2 5.37 11.23 -3.53
N ALA A 3 4.76 12.31 -4.01
CA ALA A 3 3.73 13.00 -3.21
C ALA A 3 2.44 12.18 -2.95
N LEU A 4 2.10 11.21 -3.81
CA LEU A 4 0.84 10.44 -3.69
C LEU A 4 0.93 9.33 -2.63
N THR A 5 2.12 8.78 -2.42
CA THR A 5 2.32 7.63 -1.51
C THR A 5 2.60 8.07 -0.08
N HIS A 6 3.08 9.29 0.16
CA HIS A 6 3.43 9.78 1.50
C HIS A 6 2.31 9.60 2.55
N GLN A 7 1.04 9.81 2.17
CA GLN A 7 -0.08 9.57 3.10
C GLN A 7 -0.17 8.09 3.50
N LEU A 8 -0.08 7.18 2.52
CA LEU A 8 -0.11 5.74 2.77
C LEU A 8 1.11 5.31 3.61
N GLU A 9 2.30 5.78 3.24
CA GLU A 9 3.56 5.48 3.92
C GLU A 9 3.52 5.90 5.40
N SER A 10 2.97 7.07 5.70
CA SER A 10 2.82 7.55 7.08
C SER A 10 1.96 6.64 7.96
N ARG A 11 1.06 5.84 7.36
CA ARG A 11 0.14 4.91 8.06
C ARG A 11 0.64 3.47 8.10
N LEU A 12 1.63 3.12 7.28
CA LEU A 12 2.25 1.79 7.19
C LEU A 12 3.48 1.63 8.11
N GLN A 13 3.48 2.32 9.25
CA GLN A 13 4.53 2.17 10.26
C GLN A 13 4.58 0.70 10.73
N ASN A 14 5.78 0.11 10.71
CA ASN A 14 6.07 -1.32 10.97
C ASN A 14 5.73 -2.32 9.86
N VAL A 15 5.32 -1.87 8.69
CA VAL A 15 5.16 -2.74 7.51
C VAL A 15 6.40 -2.58 6.62
N SER A 16 6.94 -3.69 6.11
CA SER A 16 7.91 -3.65 5.02
C SER A 16 7.13 -3.53 3.71
N TYR A 17 7.40 -2.51 2.89
CA TYR A 17 6.65 -2.30 1.64
C TYR A 17 7.55 -1.82 0.50
N LEU A 18 7.10 -2.08 -0.73
CA LEU A 18 7.75 -1.66 -1.97
C LEU A 18 6.69 -1.31 -3.01
N PHE A 19 6.74 -0.10 -3.55
CA PHE A 19 5.90 0.30 -4.68
C PHE A 19 6.54 -0.16 -5.99
N GLY A 20 5.74 -0.81 -6.83
CA GLY A 20 6.14 -1.14 -8.19
C GLY A 20 5.84 0.01 -9.17
N PRO A 21 6.09 -0.20 -10.47
CA PRO A 21 5.83 0.80 -11.50
C PRO A 21 4.33 1.07 -11.63
N LEU A 22 3.97 2.33 -11.90
CA LEU A 22 2.58 2.71 -12.21
C LEU A 22 2.19 2.03 -13.53
N THR A 23 1.07 1.32 -13.52
CA THR A 23 0.55 0.67 -14.71
C THR A 23 -0.13 1.71 -15.63
N PRO A 24 -0.27 1.43 -16.94
CA PRO A 24 -0.90 2.37 -17.88
C PRO A 24 -2.34 2.73 -17.53
N ASP A 25 -3.05 1.83 -16.83
CA ASP A 25 -4.42 2.01 -16.34
C ASP A 25 -4.49 2.84 -15.03
N GLY A 26 -3.35 3.28 -14.50
CA GLY A 26 -3.29 4.11 -13.29
C GLY A 26 -3.27 3.31 -11.98
N ALA A 27 -3.15 1.99 -12.03
CA ALA A 27 -2.93 1.17 -10.84
C ALA A 27 -1.47 1.24 -10.38
N LEU A 28 -1.28 1.30 -9.06
CA LEU A 28 0.00 1.31 -8.37
C LEU A 28 0.13 0.02 -7.56
N PRO A 29 0.92 -0.96 -8.02
CA PRO A 29 1.24 -2.14 -7.23
C PRO A 29 2.01 -1.76 -5.98
N ILE A 30 1.56 -2.25 -4.82
CA ILE A 30 2.32 -2.26 -3.57
C ILE A 30 2.55 -3.70 -3.15
N GLN A 31 3.81 -4.08 -2.98
CA GLN A 31 4.18 -5.29 -2.28
C GLN A 31 4.41 -4.95 -0.81
N PHE A 32 3.91 -5.76 0.12
CA PHE A 32 4.10 -5.54 1.55
C PHE A 32 4.22 -6.85 2.32
N GLY A 33 4.84 -6.79 3.50
CA GLY A 33 5.09 -7.94 4.36
C GLY A 33 5.46 -7.51 5.78
N ASP A 34 5.44 -8.47 6.69
CA ASP A 34 5.99 -8.26 8.03
C ASP A 34 7.52 -8.07 7.96
N ARG A 35 8.08 -7.22 8.81
CA ARG A 35 9.53 -6.97 8.86
C ARG A 35 10.34 -8.19 9.31
N SER A 36 9.70 -9.16 9.96
CA SER A 36 10.30 -10.38 10.48
C SER A 36 10.54 -11.45 9.41
N GLY A 37 10.29 -11.15 8.13
CA GLY A 37 10.53 -12.07 7.01
C GLY A 37 9.36 -13.01 6.71
N GLY A 38 8.15 -12.66 7.13
CA GLY A 38 6.91 -13.39 6.84
C GLY A 38 6.47 -13.32 5.37
N PRO A 39 5.31 -13.92 5.04
CA PRO A 39 4.77 -13.90 3.68
C PRO A 39 4.58 -12.46 3.17
N ARG A 40 4.88 -12.28 1.88
CA ARG A 40 4.66 -11.02 1.17
C ARG A 40 3.38 -11.08 0.36
N PHE A 41 2.63 -10.00 0.42
CA PHE A 41 1.38 -9.79 -0.30
C PHE A 41 1.54 -8.66 -1.29
N THR A 42 0.74 -8.68 -2.35
CA THR A 42 0.68 -7.61 -3.34
C THR A 42 -0.74 -7.09 -3.44
N LEU A 43 -0.92 -5.78 -3.39
CA LEU A 43 -2.19 -5.10 -3.68
C LEU A 43 -2.01 -4.13 -4.84
N MET A 44 -3.06 -3.99 -5.65
CA MET A 44 -3.14 -2.97 -6.71
C MET A 44 -3.93 -1.79 -6.16
N LEU A 45 -3.24 -0.67 -5.96
CA LEU A 45 -3.84 0.57 -5.48
C LEU A 45 -4.29 1.41 -6.66
N ASP A 46 -5.41 2.10 -6.55
CA ASP A 46 -5.78 3.14 -7.52
C ASP A 46 -5.03 4.43 -7.18
N SER A 47 -4.04 4.79 -8.00
CA SER A 47 -3.18 5.94 -7.74
C SER A 47 -3.92 7.28 -7.81
N GLY A 48 -5.00 7.36 -8.59
CA GLY A 48 -5.86 8.54 -8.68
C GLY A 48 -6.68 8.75 -7.41
N ARG A 49 -7.03 7.65 -6.73
CA ARG A 49 -7.81 7.66 -5.50
C ARG A 49 -6.98 7.67 -4.22
N LEU A 50 -5.65 7.48 -4.29
CA LEU A 50 -4.80 7.51 -3.09
C LEU A 50 -4.84 8.84 -2.31
N ARG A 51 -5.22 9.95 -2.96
CA ARG A 51 -5.44 11.24 -2.29
C ARG A 51 -6.74 11.29 -1.47
N ASP A 52 -7.70 10.42 -1.77
CA ASP A 52 -8.93 10.31 -0.99
C ASP A 52 -8.62 9.61 0.33
N ALA A 53 -8.89 10.32 1.44
CA ALA A 53 -8.57 9.80 2.77
C ALA A 53 -9.33 8.50 3.08
N GLY A 54 -10.61 8.40 2.64
CA GLY A 54 -11.41 7.20 2.87
C GLY A 54 -10.87 5.98 2.14
N TYR A 55 -10.50 6.15 0.87
CA TYR A 55 -9.84 5.11 0.09
C TYR A 55 -8.50 4.71 0.73
N CYS A 56 -7.65 5.67 1.09
CA CYS A 56 -6.36 5.41 1.72
C CYS A 56 -6.50 4.60 3.03
N GLU A 57 -7.40 5.00 3.93
CA GLU A 57 -7.64 4.27 5.19
C GLU A 57 -8.14 2.84 4.93
N SER A 58 -9.01 2.64 3.94
CA SER A 58 -9.50 1.31 3.56
C SER A 58 -8.36 0.40 3.08
N GLN A 59 -7.45 0.92 2.24
CA GLN A 59 -6.28 0.17 1.78
C GLN A 59 -5.32 -0.17 2.94
N VAL A 60 -5.08 0.77 3.86
CA VAL A 60 -4.26 0.52 5.06
C VAL A 60 -4.89 -0.55 5.95
N ALA A 61 -6.21 -0.51 6.15
CA ALA A 61 -6.93 -1.52 6.93
C ALA A 61 -6.79 -2.91 6.28
N GLN A 62 -6.93 -2.98 4.96
CA GLN A 62 -6.76 -4.22 4.20
C GLN A 62 -5.33 -4.79 4.33
N ILE A 63 -4.30 -3.95 4.18
CA ILE A 63 -2.90 -4.33 4.36
C ILE A 63 -2.69 -4.91 5.77
N ARG A 64 -3.17 -4.23 6.81
CA ARG A 64 -3.03 -4.67 8.20
C ARG A 64 -3.78 -5.97 8.48
N GLN A 65 -4.95 -6.18 7.86
CA GLN A 65 -5.69 -7.43 7.99
C GLN A 65 -4.94 -8.61 7.35
N LEU A 66 -4.34 -8.39 6.18
CA LEU A 66 -3.57 -9.41 5.48
C LEU A 66 -2.29 -9.80 6.23
N LEU A 67 -1.66 -8.87 6.94
CA LEU A 67 -0.48 -9.13 7.77
C LEU A 67 -0.78 -9.79 9.13
N LYS A 68 -2.03 -9.74 9.59
CA LYS A 68 -2.46 -10.41 10.83
C LYS A 68 -2.83 -11.88 10.62
N ARG A 69 -2.89 -12.34 9.38
CA ARG A 69 -3.10 -13.75 9.03
C ARG A 69 -1.77 -14.50 9.03
#